data_AF-A0A933JNF1-F1
#
_entry.id   AF-A0A933JNF1-F1
#
_cell.length_a   1.000
_cell.length_b   1.000
_cell.length_c   1.000
_cell.angle_alpha   90.00
_cell.angle_beta   90.00
_cell.angle_gamma   90.00
#
_symmetry.space_group_name_H-M   'P 1'
#
loop_
_entity.id
_entity.type
_entity.pdbx_description
1 polymer ?
#
loop_
_entity_poly.entity_id
_entity_poly.type
_entity_poly.pdbx_seq_one_letter_code
_entity_poly.pdbx_strand_id
1 'polypeptide(L)'
;MSARFLSLASLLFACGETALVDPDADLRAALRIVRATRLSLEGDPHDYVFARLAGDAALRLPVTLSLSTPAGRIAAPTENVRWAPCGAQACAWLTTAPSGEFELIAERPELDFSDRRALEDLALGPYSLDAGAIESNSRAGGVLGDPASEWLIDQDAPELGREWEVIASEGPCNEIPGPSDDGWSLAPPSFSIIVSFDAEGLACVSLRPRLPRASRAILWRTISASAVAARYDATFTPPVTAEPILYATLFDLELPQRCSNVVTSVQRAVARVAAQISQRDAAHPKVIDLGTFDIGTPGELCRQSNAPFDDRAVARTILARLAQELEPSRRGQVVLIYVNNLDLSPSFEKVLSMNFLASRLEGLSTDPGPPVAEHDRPEVDAHVVAIAEPSPAQAIGGELTVAFGSTEDPSFEPAILAGFGTFWPFRTSTHDPSIVIPLRTSPERPISYFTVCQSESFIEPVGDPAGLVFRALPELGPAFRTSVPDQIGIPNHSFVATTVRLTWEGCEAFCDRPVQGRPDGPAWLEGLACSLE
;
A
#
# COMPACT_ATOMS: atom_id res chain seq x y z
N MET A 1 0.41 -67.85 -53.49
CA MET A 1 1.57 -67.31 -54.23
C MET A 1 1.41 -67.72 -55.69
N SER A 2 0.88 -66.80 -56.50
CA SER A 2 0.39 -67.06 -57.86
C SER A 2 1.44 -66.75 -58.91
N ALA A 3 1.39 -67.51 -60.00
CA ALA A 3 2.29 -67.61 -61.15
C ALA A 3 2.47 -66.33 -62.01
N ARG A 4 2.55 -65.14 -61.41
CA ARG A 4 2.80 -63.87 -62.12
C ARG A 4 4.23 -63.32 -61.98
N PHE A 5 5.10 -63.96 -61.21
CA PHE A 5 6.49 -63.51 -61.05
C PHE A 5 7.49 -64.11 -62.05
N LEU A 6 7.11 -65.12 -62.83
CA LEU A 6 8.05 -65.82 -63.73
C LEU A 6 8.17 -65.25 -65.15
N SER A 7 7.39 -64.23 -65.53
CA SER A 7 7.44 -63.66 -66.90
C SER A 7 8.22 -62.34 -67.01
N LEU A 8 8.81 -61.81 -65.93
CA LEU A 8 9.68 -60.63 -66.01
C LEU A 8 11.19 -60.97 -66.05
N ALA A 9 11.57 -62.21 -65.76
CA ALA A 9 12.99 -62.60 -65.68
C ALA A 9 13.64 -62.93 -67.04
N SER A 10 12.87 -63.02 -68.12
CA SER A 10 13.35 -63.58 -69.41
C SER A 10 13.66 -62.54 -70.50
N LEU A 11 13.52 -61.24 -70.22
CA LEU A 11 13.77 -60.16 -71.20
C LEU A 11 15.00 -59.28 -70.90
N LEU A 12 15.78 -59.60 -69.86
CA LEU A 12 16.95 -58.81 -69.42
C LEU A 12 18.33 -59.35 -69.88
N PHE A 13 18.38 -60.33 -70.79
CA PHE A 13 19.65 -61.00 -71.15
C PHE A 13 20.32 -60.53 -72.46
N ALA A 14 19.99 -59.35 -72.97
CA ALA A 14 20.61 -58.84 -74.19
C ALA A 14 20.95 -57.34 -74.11
N CYS A 15 21.74 -56.94 -73.10
CA CYS A 15 22.75 -55.86 -73.11
C CYS A 15 23.07 -55.45 -71.65
N GLY A 16 24.28 -55.76 -71.16
CA GLY A 16 24.88 -55.14 -69.96
C GLY A 16 24.32 -55.55 -68.60
N GLU A 17 25.23 -55.84 -67.66
CA GLU A 17 25.06 -55.94 -66.20
C GLU A 17 23.62 -56.06 -65.66
N THR A 18 23.16 -57.28 -65.38
CA THR A 18 22.01 -57.49 -64.48
C THR A 18 22.43 -57.12 -63.06
N ALA A 19 22.27 -55.85 -62.69
CA ALA A 19 22.30 -55.43 -61.30
C ALA A 19 21.10 -56.09 -60.58
N LEU A 20 21.38 -57.04 -59.69
CA LEU A 20 20.41 -57.49 -58.70
C LEU A 20 20.11 -56.28 -57.81
N VAL A 21 19.01 -55.58 -58.09
CA VAL A 21 18.50 -54.52 -57.24
C VAL A 21 17.91 -55.20 -56.01
N ASP A 22 18.68 -55.23 -54.93
CA ASP A 22 18.17 -55.57 -53.60
C ASP A 22 17.27 -54.42 -53.14
N PRO A 23 15.94 -54.59 -53.13
CA PRO A 23 15.01 -53.51 -52.82
C PRO A 23 15.16 -53.01 -51.38
N ASP A 24 15.79 -53.81 -50.50
CA ASP A 24 16.02 -53.48 -49.10
C ASP A 24 17.44 -52.96 -48.84
N ALA A 25 18.33 -52.93 -49.84
CA ALA A 25 19.71 -52.45 -49.66
C ALA A 25 19.77 -50.99 -49.22
N ASP A 26 18.99 -50.12 -49.87
CA ASP A 26 18.91 -48.69 -49.52
C ASP A 26 18.31 -48.50 -48.12
N LEU A 27 17.37 -49.37 -47.75
CA LEU A 27 16.72 -49.34 -46.45
C LEU A 27 17.67 -49.77 -45.34
N ARG A 28 18.41 -50.87 -45.55
CA ARG A 28 19.47 -51.33 -44.63
C ARG A 28 20.60 -50.32 -44.53
N ALA A 29 20.97 -49.67 -45.64
CA ALA A 29 21.97 -48.60 -45.63
C ALA A 29 21.50 -47.40 -44.79
N ALA A 30 20.23 -46.99 -44.90
CA ALA A 30 19.66 -45.89 -44.13
C ALA A 30 19.56 -46.18 -42.61
N LEU A 31 19.48 -47.46 -42.22
CA LEU A 31 19.40 -47.89 -40.81
C LEU A 31 20.76 -48.10 -40.14
N ARG A 32 21.88 -47.82 -40.81
CA ARG A 32 23.22 -47.91 -40.20
C ARG A 32 23.44 -46.81 -39.17
N ILE A 33 24.02 -47.17 -38.03
CA ILE A 33 24.42 -46.25 -36.97
C ILE A 33 25.71 -45.54 -37.41
N VAL A 34 25.58 -44.26 -37.73
CA VAL A 34 26.71 -43.39 -38.11
C VAL A 34 27.48 -42.95 -36.88
N ARG A 35 26.75 -42.58 -35.83
CA ARG A 35 27.31 -42.11 -34.56
C ARG A 35 26.48 -42.61 -33.41
N ALA A 36 27.14 -42.98 -32.31
CA ALA A 36 26.49 -43.31 -31.06
C ALA A 36 27.34 -42.72 -29.92
N THR A 37 26.72 -41.87 -29.11
CA THR A 37 27.39 -41.12 -28.04
C THR A 37 26.64 -41.40 -26.73
N ARG A 38 27.38 -41.78 -25.70
CA ARG A 38 26.89 -41.85 -24.33
C ARG A 38 27.19 -40.53 -23.65
N LEU A 39 26.17 -39.91 -23.10
CA LEU A 39 26.27 -38.71 -22.28
C LEU A 39 26.05 -39.11 -20.83
N SER A 40 27.05 -38.86 -20.00
CA SER A 40 26.95 -39.00 -18.55
C SER A 40 26.99 -37.60 -17.95
N LEU A 41 25.99 -37.27 -17.15
CA LEU A 41 25.89 -35.98 -16.47
C LEU A 41 26.29 -36.11 -15.01
N GLU A 42 27.09 -35.17 -14.53
CA GLU A 42 27.48 -35.14 -13.13
C GLU A 42 26.26 -35.01 -12.21
N GLY A 43 26.12 -35.94 -11.26
CA GLY A 43 25.02 -35.98 -10.29
C GLY A 43 23.73 -36.67 -10.78
N ASP A 44 23.65 -37.04 -12.07
CA ASP A 44 22.55 -37.85 -12.59
C ASP A 44 22.88 -39.34 -12.49
N PRO A 45 22.03 -40.17 -11.88
CA PRO A 45 22.26 -41.61 -11.89
C PRO A 45 22.00 -42.24 -13.27
N HIS A 46 21.47 -41.55 -14.27
CA HIS A 46 21.17 -42.12 -15.59
C HIS A 46 22.23 -41.78 -16.64
N ASP A 47 22.37 -42.68 -17.61
CA ASP A 47 23.06 -42.38 -18.86
C ASP A 47 22.06 -42.06 -19.96
N TYR A 48 22.51 -41.21 -20.87
CA TYR A 48 21.76 -40.85 -22.05
C TYR A 48 22.52 -41.29 -23.29
N VAL A 49 21.82 -41.91 -24.23
CA VAL A 49 22.42 -42.41 -25.46
C VAL A 49 21.81 -41.64 -26.61
N PHE A 50 22.65 -40.91 -27.31
CA PHE A 50 22.31 -40.28 -28.57
C PHE A 50 22.82 -41.14 -29.72
N ALA A 51 21.96 -41.41 -30.70
CA ALA A 51 22.32 -42.17 -31.88
C ALA A 51 21.90 -41.42 -33.14
N ARG A 52 22.75 -41.44 -34.16
CA ARG A 52 22.48 -40.89 -35.48
C ARG A 52 22.54 -41.99 -36.52
N LEU A 53 21.46 -42.18 -37.27
CA LEU A 53 21.38 -43.18 -38.34
C LEU A 53 21.54 -42.54 -39.70
N ALA A 54 22.03 -43.32 -40.67
CA ALA A 54 22.49 -42.82 -41.95
C ALA A 54 21.41 -42.15 -42.81
N GLY A 55 20.13 -42.49 -42.62
CA GLY A 55 19.00 -41.86 -43.31
C GLY A 55 17.77 -41.67 -42.41
N ASP A 56 16.77 -40.95 -42.93
CA ASP A 56 15.50 -40.64 -42.25
C ASP A 56 14.53 -41.84 -42.18
N ALA A 57 14.87 -42.96 -42.83
CA ALA A 57 14.01 -44.13 -42.94
C ALA A 57 13.60 -44.70 -41.56
N ALA A 58 14.45 -44.54 -40.54
CA ALA A 58 14.14 -44.94 -39.17
C ALA A 58 12.97 -44.16 -38.54
N LEU A 59 12.63 -42.97 -39.04
CA LEU A 59 11.46 -42.20 -38.56
C LEU A 59 10.13 -42.79 -39.05
N ARG A 60 10.16 -43.58 -40.13
CA ARG A 60 8.97 -44.13 -40.78
C ARG A 60 8.78 -45.62 -40.53
N LEU A 61 9.78 -46.27 -39.93
CA LEU A 61 9.86 -47.71 -39.80
C LEU A 61 10.15 -48.10 -38.35
N PRO A 62 9.54 -49.17 -37.84
CA PRO A 62 9.81 -49.63 -36.49
C PRO A 62 11.24 -50.20 -36.42
N VAL A 63 12.17 -49.41 -35.86
CA VAL A 63 13.53 -49.82 -35.55
C VAL A 63 13.62 -50.08 -34.05
N THR A 64 14.10 -51.25 -33.68
CA THR A 64 14.35 -51.59 -32.27
C THR A 64 15.77 -51.20 -31.91
N LEU A 65 15.94 -50.30 -30.94
CA LEU A 65 17.23 -50.04 -30.32
C LEU A 65 17.44 -51.00 -29.14
N SER A 66 18.64 -51.50 -28.98
CA SER A 66 19.04 -52.34 -27.84
C SER A 66 20.43 -51.99 -27.37
N LEU A 67 20.68 -52.14 -26.09
CA LEU A 67 22.00 -52.01 -25.49
C LEU A 67 22.56 -53.42 -25.25
N SER A 68 23.76 -53.68 -25.76
CA SER A 68 24.49 -54.93 -25.54
C SER A 68 25.52 -54.72 -24.45
N THR A 69 25.31 -55.36 -23.30
CA THR A 69 26.20 -55.31 -22.14
C THR A 69 26.87 -56.68 -21.95
N PRO A 70 27.94 -56.79 -21.13
CA PRO A 70 28.51 -58.08 -20.74
C PRO A 70 27.51 -59.02 -20.07
N ALA A 71 26.49 -58.48 -19.41
CA ALA A 71 25.43 -59.24 -18.74
C ALA A 71 24.32 -59.72 -19.71
N GLY A 72 24.36 -59.28 -20.96
CA GLY A 72 23.40 -59.62 -21.98
C GLY A 72 22.82 -58.40 -22.68
N ARG A 73 21.83 -58.67 -23.52
CA ARG A 73 21.18 -57.68 -24.37
C ARG A 73 19.90 -57.18 -23.73
N ILE A 74 19.75 -55.85 -23.68
CA ILE A 74 18.58 -55.17 -23.12
C ILE A 74 17.93 -54.37 -24.25
N ALA A 75 16.71 -54.73 -24.63
CA ALA A 75 15.95 -53.91 -25.56
C ALA A 75 15.58 -52.60 -24.88
N ALA A 76 15.82 -51.47 -25.57
CA ALA A 76 15.36 -50.18 -25.09
C ALA A 76 13.83 -50.17 -25.15
N PRO A 77 13.11 -49.91 -24.04
CA PRO A 77 11.67 -49.73 -24.08
C PRO A 77 11.34 -48.63 -25.08
N THR A 78 10.39 -48.88 -25.99
CA THR A 78 10.04 -47.94 -27.07
C THR A 78 9.62 -46.57 -26.53
N GLU A 79 9.03 -46.53 -25.34
CA GLU A 79 8.62 -45.33 -24.61
C GLU A 79 9.79 -44.49 -24.06
N ASN A 80 10.99 -45.09 -23.96
CA ASN A 80 12.22 -44.41 -23.53
C ASN A 80 13.05 -43.94 -24.72
N VAL A 81 12.62 -44.21 -25.95
CA VAL A 81 13.29 -43.78 -27.17
C VAL A 81 12.50 -42.64 -27.80
N ARG A 82 13.14 -41.49 -27.93
CA ARG A 82 12.63 -40.36 -28.71
C ARG A 82 13.31 -40.33 -30.06
N TRP A 83 12.52 -40.13 -31.10
CA TRP A 83 12.97 -40.06 -32.48
C TRP A 83 12.69 -38.68 -33.05
N ALA A 84 13.67 -38.11 -33.75
CA ALA A 84 13.53 -36.82 -34.43
C ALA A 84 14.40 -36.76 -35.70
N PRO A 85 14.03 -35.93 -36.68
CA PRO A 85 14.93 -35.61 -37.79
C PRO A 85 16.13 -34.79 -37.29
N CYS A 86 17.31 -35.04 -37.88
CA CYS A 86 18.52 -34.26 -37.63
C CYS A 86 19.30 -34.09 -38.95
N GLY A 87 18.82 -33.14 -39.77
CA GLY A 87 19.23 -32.99 -41.17
C GLY A 87 18.64 -34.07 -42.07
N ALA A 88 19.46 -34.71 -42.91
CA ALA A 88 19.05 -35.84 -43.76
C ALA A 88 19.01 -37.21 -43.03
N GLN A 89 19.20 -37.19 -41.71
CA GLN A 89 19.41 -38.36 -40.87
C GLN A 89 18.30 -38.47 -39.82
N ALA A 90 18.10 -39.66 -39.27
CA ALA A 90 17.27 -39.88 -38.10
C ALA A 90 18.15 -39.88 -36.84
N CYS A 91 17.70 -39.17 -35.81
CA CYS A 91 18.33 -39.19 -34.51
C CYS A 91 17.42 -39.86 -33.48
N ALA A 92 18.04 -40.61 -32.58
CA ALA A 92 17.38 -41.24 -31.44
C ALA A 92 18.03 -40.79 -30.13
N TRP A 93 17.18 -40.53 -29.14
CA TRP A 93 17.58 -40.26 -27.77
C TRP A 93 16.98 -41.30 -26.84
N LEU A 94 17.85 -41.98 -26.09
CA LEU A 94 17.49 -43.04 -25.16
C LEU A 94 18.00 -42.69 -23.76
N THR A 95 17.18 -42.92 -22.74
CA THR A 95 17.64 -42.90 -21.34
C THR A 95 17.77 -44.32 -20.80
N THR A 96 18.88 -44.61 -20.12
CA THR A 96 19.14 -45.91 -19.49
C THR A 96 19.69 -45.76 -18.07
N ALA A 97 19.46 -46.77 -17.24
CA ALA A 97 20.18 -46.92 -15.99
C ALA A 97 21.70 -47.04 -16.27
N PRO A 98 22.54 -46.65 -15.32
CA PRO A 98 23.97 -46.65 -15.53
C PRO A 98 24.42 -48.10 -15.65
N SER A 99 24.94 -48.42 -16.81
CA SER A 99 25.54 -49.73 -17.09
C SER A 99 26.98 -49.47 -17.53
N GLY A 100 27.89 -50.42 -17.34
CA GLY A 100 29.31 -50.24 -17.64
C GLY A 100 29.58 -49.98 -19.12
N GLU A 101 30.49 -50.71 -19.74
CA GLU A 101 30.66 -50.62 -21.19
C GLU A 101 29.49 -51.32 -21.91
N PHE A 102 28.92 -50.67 -22.93
CA PHE A 102 27.89 -51.27 -23.77
C PHE A 102 27.94 -50.77 -25.22
N GLU A 103 27.45 -51.60 -26.14
CA GLU A 103 27.27 -51.26 -27.55
C GLU A 103 25.80 -50.95 -27.84
N LEU A 104 25.55 -49.97 -28.70
CA LEU A 104 24.22 -49.73 -29.25
C LEU A 104 23.99 -50.64 -30.46
N ILE A 105 22.85 -51.32 -30.47
CA ILE A 105 22.39 -52.15 -31.57
C ILE A 105 21.10 -51.56 -32.14
N ALA A 106 21.07 -51.31 -33.45
CA ALA A 106 19.87 -50.97 -34.19
C ALA A 106 19.44 -52.18 -35.03
N GLU A 107 18.21 -52.66 -34.82
CA GLU A 107 17.72 -53.85 -35.49
C GLU A 107 16.35 -53.68 -36.12
N ARG A 108 16.18 -54.38 -37.25
CA ARG A 108 14.88 -54.62 -37.83
C ARG A 108 14.80 -56.07 -38.30
N PRO A 109 14.23 -56.97 -37.48
CA PRO A 109 14.18 -58.39 -37.79
C PRO A 109 13.51 -58.73 -39.13
N GLU A 110 12.50 -57.94 -39.54
CA GLU A 110 11.80 -58.10 -40.82
C GLU A 110 12.70 -57.96 -42.05
N LEU A 111 13.82 -57.24 -41.92
CA LEU A 111 14.78 -56.97 -42.99
C LEU A 111 16.06 -57.81 -42.86
N ASP A 112 16.13 -58.73 -41.89
CA ASP A 112 17.36 -59.43 -41.52
C ASP A 112 18.54 -58.45 -41.32
N PHE A 113 18.27 -57.34 -40.62
CA PHE A 113 19.22 -56.26 -40.40
C PHE A 113 19.52 -56.04 -38.92
N SER A 114 20.81 -55.97 -38.60
CA SER A 114 21.35 -55.58 -37.30
C SER A 114 22.65 -54.82 -37.55
N ASP A 115 22.78 -53.63 -36.96
CA ASP A 115 24.01 -52.86 -36.96
C ASP A 115 24.42 -52.53 -35.53
N ARG A 116 25.73 -52.56 -35.26
CA ARG A 116 26.28 -52.43 -33.91
C ARG A 116 27.33 -51.34 -33.87
N ARG A 117 27.31 -50.52 -32.81
CA ARG A 117 28.25 -49.43 -32.64
C ARG A 117 28.67 -49.29 -31.18
N ALA A 118 29.98 -49.22 -30.95
CA ALA A 118 30.55 -48.80 -29.68
C ALA A 118 30.20 -47.33 -29.41
N LEU A 119 30.01 -46.99 -28.13
CA LEU A 119 29.64 -45.64 -27.73
C LEU A 119 30.87 -44.75 -27.53
N GLU A 120 30.76 -43.52 -28.02
CA GLU A 120 31.66 -42.44 -27.64
C GLU A 120 31.19 -41.86 -26.29
N ASP A 121 32.00 -42.01 -25.25
CA ASP A 121 31.66 -41.46 -23.93
C ASP A 121 31.98 -39.96 -23.89
N LEU A 122 31.00 -39.18 -23.45
CA LEU A 122 31.12 -37.74 -23.22
C LEU A 122 30.54 -37.39 -21.85
N ALA A 123 31.39 -36.88 -20.97
CA ALA A 123 30.98 -36.33 -19.68
C ALA A 123 30.56 -34.87 -19.85
N LEU A 124 29.37 -34.52 -19.39
CA LEU A 124 28.87 -33.15 -19.36
C LEU A 124 28.88 -32.61 -17.93
N GLY A 125 28.92 -31.29 -17.81
CA GLY A 125 28.86 -30.61 -16.50
C GLY A 125 27.55 -30.87 -15.74
N PRO A 126 27.47 -30.45 -14.48
CA PRO A 126 26.28 -30.62 -13.66
C PRO A 126 25.13 -29.73 -14.15
N TYR A 127 23.92 -30.10 -13.77
CA TYR A 127 22.77 -29.21 -13.93
C TYR A 127 22.86 -27.99 -13.03
N SER A 128 22.17 -26.92 -13.43
CA SER A 128 21.92 -25.79 -12.54
C SER A 128 20.42 -25.45 -12.49
N LEU A 129 19.94 -25.15 -11.28
CA LEU A 129 18.59 -24.63 -11.05
C LEU A 129 18.70 -23.27 -10.40
N ASP A 130 18.34 -22.23 -11.14
CA ASP A 130 18.12 -20.92 -10.56
C ASP A 130 16.63 -20.71 -10.31
N ALA A 131 16.21 -20.73 -9.04
CA ALA A 131 14.81 -20.60 -8.66
C ALA A 131 14.65 -19.58 -7.53
N GLY A 132 13.59 -18.79 -7.59
CA GLY A 132 13.26 -17.77 -6.60
C GLY A 132 11.76 -17.48 -6.55
N ALA A 133 11.31 -16.91 -5.43
CA ALA A 133 9.93 -16.45 -5.27
C ALA A 133 9.61 -15.31 -6.26
N ILE A 134 8.39 -15.30 -6.82
CA ILE A 134 7.90 -14.26 -7.73
C ILE A 134 6.48 -13.81 -7.36
N GLU A 135 6.18 -12.55 -7.68
CA GLU A 135 4.90 -11.81 -7.78
C GLU A 135 3.86 -11.85 -6.66
N SER A 136 4.04 -12.58 -5.56
CA SER A 136 3.06 -12.57 -4.44
C SER A 136 3.40 -13.49 -3.27
N ASN A 137 4.63 -14.02 -3.16
CA ASN A 137 4.92 -15.17 -2.28
C ASN A 137 3.94 -16.34 -2.47
N SER A 138 3.40 -16.50 -3.69
CA SER A 138 2.56 -17.64 -4.04
C SER A 138 3.01 -18.33 -5.33
N ARG A 139 4.13 -17.87 -5.89
CA ARG A 139 4.75 -18.44 -7.08
C ARG A 139 6.26 -18.45 -6.95
N ALA A 140 6.88 -19.39 -7.66
CA ALA A 140 8.32 -19.40 -7.90
C ALA A 140 8.59 -19.51 -9.39
N GLY A 141 9.53 -18.69 -9.86
CA GLY A 141 10.08 -18.77 -11.21
C GLY A 141 11.44 -19.46 -11.17
N GLY A 142 11.81 -20.12 -12.26
CA GLY A 142 13.17 -20.62 -12.38
C GLY A 142 13.65 -20.83 -13.80
N VAL A 143 14.97 -20.88 -13.94
CA VAL A 143 15.71 -21.19 -15.16
C VAL A 143 16.55 -22.45 -14.92
N LEU A 144 16.44 -23.39 -15.85
CA LEU A 144 17.18 -24.64 -15.83
C LEU A 144 18.34 -24.60 -16.82
N GLY A 145 19.56 -24.84 -16.33
CA GLY A 145 20.71 -25.16 -17.16
C GLY A 145 20.77 -26.66 -17.42
N ASP A 146 20.43 -27.09 -18.64
CA ASP A 146 20.48 -28.48 -19.09
C ASP A 146 21.57 -28.65 -20.17
N PRO A 147 22.79 -29.05 -19.78
CA PRO A 147 23.91 -29.14 -20.73
C PRO A 147 23.73 -30.24 -21.77
N ALA A 148 22.87 -31.23 -21.53
CA ALA A 148 22.56 -32.24 -22.55
C ALA A 148 21.61 -31.70 -23.61
N SER A 149 20.62 -30.89 -23.21
CA SER A 149 19.75 -30.20 -24.17
C SER A 149 20.52 -29.17 -24.99
N GLU A 150 21.47 -28.44 -24.39
CA GLU A 150 22.41 -27.56 -25.11
C GLU A 150 23.24 -28.35 -26.14
N TRP A 151 23.82 -29.48 -25.73
CA TRP A 151 24.58 -30.33 -26.64
C TRP A 151 23.72 -30.89 -27.80
N LEU A 152 22.46 -31.23 -27.55
CA LEU A 152 21.53 -31.70 -28.59
C LEU A 152 21.18 -30.61 -29.61
N ILE A 153 21.09 -29.35 -29.18
CA ILE A 153 20.94 -28.21 -30.08
C ILE A 153 22.16 -28.13 -31.02
N ASP A 154 23.37 -28.29 -30.48
CA ASP A 154 24.60 -28.32 -31.29
C ASP A 154 24.69 -29.51 -32.26
N GLN A 155 23.90 -30.58 -32.02
CA GLN A 155 23.77 -31.72 -32.92
C GLN A 155 22.60 -31.60 -33.93
N ASP A 156 22.02 -30.41 -34.09
CA ASP A 156 20.84 -30.17 -34.94
C ASP A 156 19.62 -31.02 -34.56
N ALA A 157 19.46 -31.33 -33.26
CA ALA A 157 18.36 -32.17 -32.74
C ALA A 157 17.63 -31.56 -31.52
N PRO A 158 17.20 -30.28 -31.57
CA PRO A 158 16.57 -29.60 -30.42
C PRO A 158 15.26 -30.26 -29.96
N GLU A 159 14.55 -30.95 -30.87
CA GLU A 159 13.29 -31.67 -30.56
C GLU A 159 13.50 -32.86 -29.62
N LEU A 160 14.74 -33.37 -29.52
CA LEU A 160 15.11 -34.43 -28.58
C LEU A 160 15.45 -33.89 -27.19
N GLY A 161 15.37 -32.56 -26.99
CA GLY A 161 15.55 -31.93 -25.69
C GLY A 161 14.71 -32.59 -24.61
N ARG A 162 15.26 -32.59 -23.39
CA ARG A 162 14.59 -33.23 -22.26
C ARG A 162 13.39 -32.41 -21.81
N GLU A 163 12.33 -33.14 -21.50
CA GLU A 163 11.19 -32.57 -20.81
C GLU A 163 11.36 -32.76 -19.32
N TRP A 164 11.01 -31.72 -18.57
CA TRP A 164 11.15 -31.67 -17.13
C TRP A 164 9.80 -31.63 -16.46
N GLU A 165 9.75 -32.14 -15.24
CA GLU A 165 8.64 -31.95 -14.33
C GLU A 165 9.13 -31.22 -13.09
N VAL A 166 8.30 -30.35 -12.55
CA VAL A 166 8.56 -29.54 -11.36
C VAL A 166 7.45 -29.75 -10.34
N ILE A 167 7.81 -29.76 -9.08
CA ILE A 167 6.91 -29.76 -7.94
C ILE A 167 7.42 -28.75 -6.91
N ALA A 168 6.50 -28.13 -6.18
CA ALA A 168 6.81 -27.30 -5.04
C ALA A 168 6.12 -27.85 -3.79
N SER A 169 6.85 -27.91 -2.69
CA SER A 169 6.32 -28.32 -1.38
C SER A 169 6.65 -27.27 -0.33
N GLU A 170 5.82 -27.22 0.71
CA GLU A 170 6.02 -26.36 1.88
C GLU A 170 7.27 -26.80 2.67
N GLY A 171 8.05 -25.82 3.15
CA GLY A 171 9.25 -26.04 3.95
C GLY A 171 10.55 -26.23 3.17
N PRO A 172 11.70 -26.38 3.85
CA PRO A 172 12.99 -26.60 3.22
C PRO A 172 13.08 -27.97 2.52
N CYS A 173 14.00 -28.11 1.57
CA CYS A 173 14.27 -29.38 0.87
C CYS A 173 14.99 -30.43 1.74
N ASN A 174 14.41 -30.79 2.88
CA ASN A 174 14.91 -31.83 3.77
C ASN A 174 14.48 -33.23 3.31
N GLU A 175 13.30 -33.32 2.70
CA GLU A 175 12.76 -34.54 2.09
C GLU A 175 12.60 -34.29 0.59
N ILE A 176 13.27 -35.10 -0.22
CA ILE A 176 13.22 -34.97 -1.68
C ILE A 176 12.00 -35.74 -2.18
N PRO A 177 11.10 -35.10 -2.96
CA PRO A 177 9.92 -35.75 -3.48
C PRO A 177 10.22 -37.06 -4.21
N GLY A 178 9.46 -38.08 -3.84
CA GLY A 178 9.48 -39.40 -4.44
C GLY A 178 8.85 -39.40 -5.84
N PRO A 179 9.06 -40.50 -6.59
CA PRO A 179 8.54 -40.60 -7.94
C PRO A 179 7.01 -40.67 -8.01
N SER A 180 6.38 -41.11 -6.93
CA SER A 180 4.93 -41.29 -6.79
C SER A 180 4.21 -40.11 -6.15
N ASP A 181 4.93 -39.05 -5.79
CA ASP A 181 4.30 -37.90 -5.14
C ASP A 181 3.39 -37.17 -6.13
N ASP A 182 2.24 -36.70 -5.67
CA ASP A 182 1.30 -35.96 -6.50
C ASP A 182 1.74 -34.51 -6.67
N GLY A 183 1.36 -33.86 -7.78
CA GLY A 183 1.60 -32.42 -8.00
C GLY A 183 2.74 -32.07 -8.95
N TRP A 184 3.45 -33.07 -9.49
CA TRP A 184 4.40 -32.86 -10.59
C TRP A 184 3.69 -32.24 -11.81
N SER A 185 4.27 -31.14 -12.30
CA SER A 185 3.76 -30.38 -13.45
C SER A 185 4.86 -30.22 -14.49
N LEU A 186 4.51 -30.15 -15.78
CA LEU A 186 5.51 -29.95 -16.83
C LEU A 186 6.25 -28.62 -16.66
N ALA A 187 7.58 -28.67 -16.73
CA ALA A 187 8.48 -27.54 -16.59
C ALA A 187 9.22 -27.28 -17.92
N PRO A 188 8.91 -26.19 -18.63
CA PRO A 188 9.80 -25.71 -19.69
C PRO A 188 11.14 -25.21 -19.10
N PRO A 189 12.18 -24.97 -19.93
CA PRO A 189 13.49 -24.49 -19.46
C PRO A 189 13.43 -23.22 -18.60
N SER A 190 12.44 -22.35 -18.88
CA SER A 190 12.03 -21.26 -18.00
C SER A 190 10.60 -21.53 -17.53
N PHE A 191 10.36 -21.65 -16.23
CA PHE A 191 9.04 -22.05 -15.69
C PHE A 191 8.55 -21.14 -14.56
N SER A 192 7.25 -21.23 -14.27
CA SER A 192 6.60 -20.64 -13.10
C SER A 192 5.67 -21.67 -12.47
N ILE A 193 5.79 -21.90 -11.17
CA ILE A 193 4.94 -22.83 -10.40
C ILE A 193 4.30 -22.12 -9.20
N ILE A 194 3.12 -22.55 -8.78
CA ILE A 194 2.49 -22.09 -7.53
C ILE A 194 3.23 -22.70 -6.35
N VAL A 195 3.53 -21.88 -5.34
CA VAL A 195 4.27 -22.29 -4.15
C VAL A 195 3.50 -21.89 -2.90
N SER A 196 3.47 -22.80 -1.94
CA SER A 196 3.06 -22.53 -0.57
C SER A 196 4.31 -22.50 0.31
N PHE A 197 4.47 -21.42 1.08
CA PHE A 197 5.56 -21.28 2.04
C PHE A 197 5.09 -21.68 3.44
N ASP A 198 6.01 -22.23 4.24
CA ASP A 198 5.71 -22.58 5.63
C ASP A 198 5.66 -21.34 6.54
N ALA A 199 5.47 -21.57 7.85
CA ALA A 199 5.48 -20.51 8.85
C ALA A 199 6.82 -19.76 8.91
N GLU A 200 7.92 -20.40 8.53
CA GLU A 200 9.24 -19.76 8.39
C GLU A 200 9.40 -19.09 7.03
N GLY A 201 8.45 -19.22 6.10
CA GLY A 201 8.52 -18.65 4.77
C GLY A 201 9.40 -19.45 3.81
N LEU A 202 9.61 -20.73 4.04
CA LEU A 202 10.44 -21.61 3.21
C LEU A 202 9.58 -22.53 2.34
N ALA A 203 10.10 -22.83 1.16
CA ALA A 203 9.52 -23.82 0.25
C ALA A 203 10.61 -24.55 -0.53
N CYS A 204 10.33 -25.77 -0.95
CA CYS A 204 11.23 -26.58 -1.75
C CYS A 204 10.72 -26.68 -3.18
N VAL A 205 11.54 -26.26 -4.15
CA VAL A 205 11.27 -26.49 -5.58
C VAL A 205 12.15 -27.66 -6.03
N SER A 206 11.52 -28.71 -6.54
CA SER A 206 12.20 -29.92 -6.99
C SER A 206 11.92 -30.17 -8.47
N LEU A 207 12.93 -30.60 -9.23
CA LEU A 207 12.81 -30.99 -10.63
C LEU A 207 13.30 -32.40 -10.89
N ARG A 208 12.64 -33.06 -11.85
CA ARG A 208 13.04 -34.36 -12.39
C ARG A 208 12.89 -34.39 -13.91
N PRO A 209 13.67 -35.21 -14.62
CA PRO A 209 13.41 -35.49 -16.02
C PRO A 209 12.15 -36.35 -16.15
N ARG A 210 11.31 -36.04 -17.14
CA ARG A 210 10.07 -36.79 -17.41
C ARG A 210 10.34 -38.26 -17.78
N LEU A 211 11.51 -38.54 -18.35
CA LEU A 211 11.99 -39.87 -18.68
C LEU A 211 13.34 -40.17 -17.98
N PRO A 212 13.51 -41.36 -17.38
CA PRO A 212 12.53 -42.45 -17.30
C PRO A 212 11.36 -42.09 -16.38
N ARG A 213 10.17 -42.64 -16.67
CA ARG A 213 9.00 -42.45 -15.81
C ARG A 213 9.34 -42.96 -14.40
N ALA A 214 8.89 -42.24 -13.37
CA ALA A 214 9.18 -42.54 -11.97
C ALA A 214 10.64 -42.31 -11.52
N SER A 215 11.31 -41.30 -12.09
CA SER A 215 12.54 -40.76 -11.52
C SER A 215 12.25 -39.98 -10.23
N ARG A 216 13.19 -40.02 -9.28
CA ARG A 216 13.23 -39.07 -8.15
C ARG A 216 13.65 -37.70 -8.65
N ALA A 217 13.38 -36.65 -7.86
CA ALA A 217 13.98 -35.36 -8.15
C ALA A 217 15.51 -35.47 -8.20
N ILE A 218 16.12 -34.87 -9.21
CA ILE A 218 17.58 -34.82 -9.37
C ILE A 218 18.13 -33.41 -9.11
N LEU A 219 17.23 -32.42 -9.07
CA LEU A 219 17.54 -31.05 -8.67
C LEU A 219 16.51 -30.60 -7.66
N TRP A 220 16.96 -29.87 -6.65
CA TRP A 220 16.08 -29.22 -5.71
C TRP A 220 16.73 -27.96 -5.17
N ARG A 221 15.92 -26.98 -4.80
CA ARG A 221 16.38 -25.75 -4.19
C ARG A 221 15.36 -25.27 -3.17
N THR A 222 15.84 -25.02 -1.95
CA THR A 222 15.07 -24.28 -0.96
C THR A 222 15.02 -22.82 -1.41
N ILE A 223 13.82 -22.28 -1.50
CA ILE A 223 13.56 -20.88 -1.77
C ILE A 223 12.90 -20.23 -0.55
N SER A 224 13.06 -18.92 -0.43
CA SER A 224 12.51 -18.14 0.67
C SER A 224 11.50 -17.13 0.12
N ALA A 225 10.38 -17.00 0.81
CA ALA A 225 9.44 -15.91 0.61
C ALA A 225 10.15 -14.55 0.75
N SER A 226 9.71 -13.55 -0.01
CA SER A 226 10.09 -12.15 0.18
C SER A 226 9.28 -11.52 1.31
N ALA A 227 9.62 -10.31 1.76
CA ALA A 227 8.78 -9.56 2.69
C ALA A 227 7.38 -9.31 2.10
N VAL A 228 6.33 -9.52 2.89
CA VAL A 228 4.95 -9.16 2.52
C VAL A 228 4.63 -7.80 3.11
N ALA A 229 4.32 -6.83 2.25
CA ALA A 229 3.92 -5.51 2.66
C ALA A 229 2.56 -5.12 2.10
N ALA A 230 1.86 -4.30 2.87
CA ALA A 230 0.58 -3.71 2.48
C ALA A 230 0.65 -2.20 2.63
N ARG A 231 -0.09 -1.52 1.75
CA ARG A 231 -0.23 -0.06 1.75
C ARG A 231 -1.54 0.32 2.43
N TYR A 232 -1.48 1.37 3.24
CA TYR A 232 -2.61 1.88 4.01
C TYR A 232 -2.66 3.41 3.93
N ASP A 233 -3.86 3.95 4.10
CA ASP A 233 -4.09 5.38 4.23
C ASP A 233 -4.52 5.70 5.66
N ALA A 234 -4.03 6.82 6.19
CA ALA A 234 -4.41 7.32 7.49
C ALA A 234 -4.83 8.79 7.40
N THR A 235 -5.84 9.16 8.19
CA THR A 235 -6.30 10.54 8.33
C THR A 235 -6.43 10.86 9.80
N PHE A 236 -5.85 11.99 10.20
CA PHE A 236 -5.98 12.54 11.53
C PHE A 236 -6.58 13.94 11.46
N THR A 237 -7.63 14.16 12.24
CA THR A 237 -8.23 15.46 12.46
C THR A 237 -8.14 15.76 13.95
N PRO A 238 -7.43 16.82 14.35
CA PRO A 238 -7.36 17.24 15.74
C PRO A 238 -8.77 17.45 16.31
N PRO A 239 -8.98 17.19 17.61
CA PRO A 239 -10.27 17.48 18.23
C PRO A 239 -10.55 18.98 18.16
N VAL A 240 -11.83 19.30 17.99
CA VAL A 240 -12.34 20.68 17.99
C VAL A 240 -13.32 20.81 19.15
N THR A 241 -13.11 21.80 20.00
CA THR A 241 -14.01 22.16 21.10
C THR A 241 -14.71 23.48 20.79
N ALA A 242 -15.98 23.58 21.18
CA ALA A 242 -16.70 24.85 21.16
C ALA A 242 -16.50 25.56 22.50
N GLU A 243 -16.07 26.82 22.45
CA GLU A 243 -15.94 27.66 23.64
C GLU A 243 -17.32 28.11 24.15
N PRO A 244 -17.45 28.43 25.46
CA PRO A 244 -18.69 29.02 25.97
C PRO A 244 -18.98 30.35 25.26
N ILE A 245 -20.27 30.63 25.04
CA ILE A 245 -20.74 31.88 24.45
C ILE A 245 -20.87 32.90 25.59
N LEU A 246 -19.91 33.83 25.68
CA LEU A 246 -19.87 34.88 26.70
C LEU A 246 -20.20 36.21 26.05
N TYR A 247 -21.18 36.96 26.55
CA TYR A 247 -21.53 38.25 25.96
C TYR A 247 -21.98 39.29 26.98
N ALA A 248 -21.74 40.56 26.66
CA ALA A 248 -22.24 41.72 27.38
C ALA A 248 -22.91 42.68 26.38
N THR A 249 -24.02 43.30 26.76
CA THR A 249 -24.71 44.27 25.89
C THR A 249 -24.47 45.70 26.36
N LEU A 250 -23.99 46.56 25.47
CA LEU A 250 -23.67 47.96 25.72
C LEU A 250 -24.67 48.84 24.95
N PHE A 251 -25.65 49.41 25.64
CA PHE A 251 -26.69 50.24 25.02
C PHE A 251 -26.26 51.70 24.95
N ASP A 252 -26.31 52.27 23.75
CA ASP A 252 -26.10 53.68 23.43
C ASP A 252 -27.30 54.18 22.60
N LEU A 253 -28.48 54.19 23.23
CA LEU A 253 -29.76 54.44 22.57
C LEU A 253 -30.28 55.87 22.84
N GLU A 254 -31.05 56.43 21.90
CA GLU A 254 -31.80 57.69 22.05
C GLU A 254 -33.30 57.42 21.79
N LEU A 255 -33.98 56.83 22.77
CA LEU A 255 -35.37 56.34 22.63
C LEU A 255 -36.16 56.44 23.95
N PRO A 256 -36.33 57.62 24.55
CA PRO A 256 -36.85 57.76 25.92
C PRO A 256 -38.25 57.15 26.12
N GLN A 257 -39.11 57.16 25.10
CA GLN A 257 -40.50 56.66 25.21
C GLN A 257 -40.65 55.15 24.95
N ARG A 258 -39.68 54.50 24.29
CA ARG A 258 -39.73 53.09 23.89
C ARG A 258 -38.58 52.25 24.46
N CYS A 259 -37.81 52.87 25.35
CA CYS A 259 -36.55 52.36 25.85
C CYS A 259 -36.63 50.94 26.39
N SER A 260 -37.51 50.69 27.37
CA SER A 260 -37.66 49.38 28.00
C SER A 260 -38.02 48.28 27.00
N ASN A 261 -38.88 48.59 26.02
CA ASN A 261 -39.30 47.65 25.00
C ASN A 261 -38.14 47.29 24.07
N VAL A 262 -37.36 48.27 23.61
CA VAL A 262 -36.22 48.06 22.72
C VAL A 262 -35.10 47.29 23.43
N VAL A 263 -34.72 47.69 24.65
CA VAL A 263 -33.73 46.99 25.47
C VAL A 263 -34.12 45.53 25.67
N THR A 264 -35.37 45.28 26.10
CA THR A 264 -35.87 43.92 26.33
C THR A 264 -35.88 43.10 25.03
N SER A 265 -36.28 43.70 23.91
CA SER A 265 -36.32 43.02 22.61
C SER A 265 -34.93 42.63 22.11
N VAL A 266 -33.94 43.53 22.22
CA VAL A 266 -32.55 43.24 21.85
C VAL A 266 -31.97 42.15 22.74
N GLN A 267 -32.11 42.27 24.07
CA GLN A 267 -31.64 41.25 25.01
C GLN A 267 -32.26 39.89 24.74
N ARG A 268 -33.58 39.84 24.52
CA ARG A 268 -34.29 38.60 24.18
C ARG A 268 -33.78 38.00 22.87
N ALA A 269 -33.56 38.84 21.86
CA ALA A 269 -33.06 38.41 20.56
C ALA A 269 -31.67 37.78 20.71
N VAL A 270 -30.72 38.49 21.33
CA VAL A 270 -29.34 38.00 21.55
C VAL A 270 -29.34 36.71 22.38
N ALA A 271 -30.09 36.67 23.49
CA ALA A 271 -30.16 35.48 24.34
C ALA A 271 -30.75 34.28 23.59
N ARG A 272 -31.79 34.49 22.78
CA ARG A 272 -32.39 33.44 21.94
C ARG A 272 -31.40 32.95 20.89
N VAL A 273 -30.67 33.84 20.24
CA VAL A 273 -29.65 33.50 19.25
C VAL A 273 -28.52 32.68 19.88
N ALA A 274 -27.98 33.13 21.02
CA ALA A 274 -26.96 32.38 21.75
C ALA A 274 -27.45 30.97 22.16
N ALA A 275 -28.69 30.87 22.66
CA ALA A 275 -29.30 29.58 23.00
C ALA A 275 -29.52 28.67 21.77
N GLN A 276 -29.96 29.23 20.63
CA GLN A 276 -30.14 28.48 19.40
C GLN A 276 -28.82 27.97 18.84
N ILE A 277 -27.75 28.78 18.88
CA ILE A 277 -26.42 28.36 18.44
C ILE A 277 -25.89 27.25 19.35
N SER A 278 -26.03 27.40 20.67
CA SER A 278 -25.69 26.37 21.64
C SER A 278 -26.43 25.05 21.37
N GLN A 279 -27.73 25.10 21.06
CA GLN A 279 -28.52 23.90 20.78
C GLN A 279 -28.17 23.22 19.46
N ARG A 280 -27.77 23.98 18.43
CA ARG A 280 -27.40 23.45 17.11
C ARG A 280 -25.99 22.85 17.10
N ASP A 281 -25.11 23.35 17.95
CA ASP A 281 -23.74 22.85 18.03
C ASP A 281 -23.68 21.51 18.77
N ALA A 282 -22.90 20.56 18.23
CA ALA A 282 -22.76 19.24 18.81
C ALA A 282 -22.13 19.25 20.22
N ALA A 283 -21.33 20.27 20.54
CA ALA A 283 -20.69 20.40 21.85
C ALA A 283 -21.56 21.11 22.89
N HIS A 284 -22.72 21.66 22.49
CA HIS A 284 -23.64 22.39 23.37
C HIS A 284 -22.96 23.43 24.28
N PRO A 285 -22.25 24.44 23.71
CA PRO A 285 -21.48 25.39 24.49
C PRO A 285 -22.37 26.14 25.50
N LYS A 286 -21.86 26.32 26.73
CA LYS A 286 -22.55 27.07 27.79
C LYS A 286 -22.74 28.52 27.35
N VAL A 287 -23.93 29.07 27.56
CA VAL A 287 -24.24 30.48 27.30
C VAL A 287 -24.20 31.26 28.62
N ILE A 288 -23.43 32.35 28.66
CA ILE A 288 -23.30 33.21 29.84
C ILE A 288 -23.54 34.67 29.43
N ASP A 289 -24.60 35.25 29.99
CA ASP A 289 -24.85 36.69 29.95
C ASP A 289 -24.04 37.37 31.06
N LEU A 290 -23.12 38.25 30.66
CA LEU A 290 -22.21 38.99 31.55
C LEU A 290 -22.83 40.30 32.04
N GLY A 291 -24.01 40.65 31.53
CA GLY A 291 -24.78 41.79 31.95
C GLY A 291 -25.07 42.77 30.82
N THR A 292 -25.87 43.76 31.19
CA THR A 292 -26.27 44.86 30.33
C THR A 292 -25.83 46.17 30.95
N PHE A 293 -25.24 47.02 30.12
CA PHE A 293 -24.68 48.29 30.54
C PHE A 293 -25.25 49.41 29.68
N ASP A 294 -25.75 50.44 30.35
CA ASP A 294 -26.10 51.69 29.70
C ASP A 294 -24.86 52.58 29.64
N ILE A 295 -24.40 52.87 28.42
CA ILE A 295 -23.22 53.70 28.16
C ILE A 295 -23.61 55.07 27.59
N GLY A 296 -24.90 55.42 27.65
CA GLY A 296 -25.43 56.73 27.33
C GLY A 296 -25.19 57.74 28.45
N THR A 297 -26.24 58.48 28.82
CA THR A 297 -26.20 59.48 29.88
C THR A 297 -26.28 58.78 31.25
N PRO A 298 -25.33 59.00 32.17
CA PRO A 298 -25.34 58.33 33.46
C PRO A 298 -26.66 58.53 34.23
N GLY A 299 -27.35 57.43 34.53
CA GLY A 299 -28.62 57.43 35.27
C GLY A 299 -29.88 57.66 34.41
N GLU A 300 -29.74 57.82 33.09
CA GLU A 300 -30.86 58.04 32.17
C GLU A 300 -30.85 57.01 31.03
N LEU A 301 -31.57 55.90 31.23
CA LEU A 301 -31.67 54.82 30.26
C LEU A 301 -32.22 55.31 28.90
N CYS A 302 -31.51 54.94 27.82
CA CYS A 302 -31.82 55.34 26.44
C CYS A 302 -31.84 56.85 26.18
N ARG A 303 -30.94 57.57 26.84
CA ARG A 303 -30.50 58.89 26.40
C ARG A 303 -29.04 58.82 25.99
N GLN A 304 -28.78 58.99 24.70
CA GLN A 304 -27.45 58.93 24.16
C GLN A 304 -26.61 60.08 24.71
N SER A 305 -25.34 59.83 24.97
CA SER A 305 -24.37 60.84 25.39
C SER A 305 -23.14 60.75 24.52
N ASN A 306 -22.53 61.88 24.20
CA ASN A 306 -21.21 61.89 23.55
C ASN A 306 -20.06 61.86 24.57
N ALA A 307 -20.36 61.87 25.87
CA ALA A 307 -19.34 61.70 26.90
C ALA A 307 -18.81 60.26 26.92
N PRO A 308 -17.53 60.04 27.30
CA PRO A 308 -17.03 58.70 27.57
C PRO A 308 -17.80 58.07 28.74
N PHE A 309 -17.91 56.75 28.72
CA PHE A 309 -18.47 55.97 29.83
C PHE A 309 -17.35 55.44 30.72
N ASP A 310 -17.68 55.00 31.95
CA ASP A 310 -16.69 54.40 32.85
C ASP A 310 -16.38 52.96 32.44
N ASP A 311 -15.51 52.81 31.44
CA ASP A 311 -15.03 51.53 30.93
C ASP A 311 -14.37 50.66 32.01
N ARG A 312 -13.77 51.25 33.05
CA ARG A 312 -13.20 50.52 34.19
C ARG A 312 -14.26 49.92 35.09
N ALA A 313 -15.36 50.64 35.34
CA ALA A 313 -16.48 50.10 36.10
C ALA A 313 -17.14 48.93 35.35
N VAL A 314 -17.35 49.07 34.04
CA VAL A 314 -17.91 48.00 33.19
C VAL A 314 -16.99 46.78 33.19
N ALA A 315 -15.69 46.96 32.92
CA ALA A 315 -14.72 45.86 32.92
C ALA A 315 -14.68 45.11 34.25
N ARG A 316 -14.70 45.82 35.40
CA ARG A 316 -14.71 45.18 36.73
C ARG A 316 -15.95 44.32 36.95
N THR A 317 -17.12 44.78 36.53
CA THR A 317 -18.36 43.99 36.65
C THR A 317 -18.31 42.75 35.77
N ILE A 318 -17.84 42.89 34.52
CA ILE A 318 -17.70 41.77 33.59
C ILE A 318 -16.70 40.73 34.15
N LEU A 319 -15.50 41.16 34.57
CA LEU A 319 -14.47 40.29 35.14
C LEU A 319 -14.93 39.61 36.43
N ALA A 320 -15.64 40.32 37.30
CA ALA A 320 -16.22 39.73 38.51
C ALA A 320 -17.25 38.64 38.18
N ARG A 321 -18.02 38.82 37.10
CA ARG A 321 -18.97 37.80 36.63
C ARG A 321 -18.27 36.61 35.99
N LEU A 322 -17.25 36.85 35.17
CA LEU A 322 -16.43 35.79 34.57
C LEU A 322 -15.78 34.91 35.64
N ALA A 323 -15.21 35.51 36.69
CA ALA A 323 -14.62 34.79 37.82
C ALA A 323 -15.63 33.92 38.61
N GLN A 324 -16.94 34.22 38.52
CA GLN A 324 -18.00 33.40 39.13
C GLN A 324 -18.46 32.25 38.21
N GLU A 325 -18.35 32.43 36.89
CA GLU A 325 -18.99 31.56 35.90
C GLU A 325 -18.03 30.64 35.14
N LEU A 326 -16.75 31.01 35.10
CA LEU A 326 -15.67 30.27 34.45
C LEU A 326 -14.69 29.73 35.49
N GLU A 327 -14.16 28.55 35.21
CA GLU A 327 -13.04 27.98 35.96
C GLU A 327 -11.76 28.79 35.66
N PRO A 328 -10.85 28.99 36.63
CA PRO A 328 -9.65 29.82 36.44
C PRO A 328 -8.75 29.40 35.27
N SER A 329 -8.76 28.11 34.91
CA SER A 329 -7.97 27.56 33.81
C SER A 329 -8.65 27.62 32.44
N ARG A 330 -9.92 28.07 32.37
CA ARG A 330 -10.62 28.18 31.09
C ARG A 330 -10.33 29.50 30.41
N ARG A 331 -9.98 29.42 29.13
CA ARG A 331 -10.02 30.56 28.23
C ARG A 331 -11.46 30.92 27.90
N GLY A 332 -11.72 32.21 27.70
CA GLY A 332 -13.04 32.72 27.33
C GLY A 332 -12.96 33.69 26.16
N GLN A 333 -13.99 33.70 25.31
CA GLN A 333 -14.12 34.67 24.23
C GLN A 333 -15.36 35.53 24.52
N VAL A 334 -15.15 36.78 24.94
CA VAL A 334 -16.20 37.71 25.34
C VAL A 334 -16.63 38.57 24.16
N VAL A 335 -17.93 38.62 23.90
CA VAL A 335 -18.48 39.50 22.87
C VAL A 335 -19.16 40.69 23.50
N LEU A 336 -18.61 41.88 23.26
CA LEU A 336 -19.18 43.17 23.59
C LEU A 336 -20.11 43.60 22.46
N ILE A 337 -21.41 43.54 22.72
CA ILE A 337 -22.45 43.88 21.76
C ILE A 337 -22.83 45.35 21.93
N TYR A 338 -22.27 46.22 21.10
CA TYR A 338 -22.59 47.64 21.05
C TYR A 338 -23.90 47.86 20.29
N VAL A 339 -24.87 48.54 20.91
CA VAL A 339 -26.20 48.74 20.32
C VAL A 339 -26.50 50.22 20.20
N ASN A 340 -26.76 50.69 18.97
CA ASN A 340 -27.08 52.09 18.68
C ASN A 340 -28.20 52.19 17.63
N ASN A 341 -29.18 53.07 17.86
CA ASN A 341 -30.34 53.24 16.97
C ASN A 341 -30.33 54.51 16.11
N LEU A 342 -29.26 55.30 16.17
CA LEU A 342 -29.10 56.53 15.42
C LEU A 342 -27.94 56.40 14.45
N ASP A 343 -28.12 56.90 13.22
CA ASP A 343 -27.02 57.01 12.26
C ASP A 343 -26.15 58.25 12.56
N LEU A 344 -25.61 58.29 13.78
CA LEU A 344 -24.71 59.33 14.26
C LEU A 344 -23.44 58.66 14.78
N SER A 345 -22.29 59.06 14.24
CA SER A 345 -21.00 58.54 14.71
C SER A 345 -20.79 58.90 16.19
N PRO A 346 -20.40 57.92 17.04
CA PRO A 346 -20.01 58.19 18.41
C PRO A 346 -18.80 59.13 18.45
N SER A 347 -18.65 59.86 19.55
CA SER A 347 -17.47 60.69 19.77
C SER A 347 -16.20 59.82 19.79
N PHE A 348 -15.08 60.42 19.40
CA PHE A 348 -13.77 59.75 19.47
C PHE A 348 -13.47 59.20 20.87
N GLU A 349 -13.79 59.96 21.93
CA GLU A 349 -13.62 59.53 23.32
C GLU A 349 -14.45 58.29 23.67
N LYS A 350 -15.67 58.18 23.15
CA LYS A 350 -16.52 57.00 23.36
C LYS A 350 -15.98 55.77 22.63
N VAL A 351 -15.47 55.94 21.40
CA VAL A 351 -14.77 54.87 20.67
C VAL A 351 -13.52 54.42 21.44
N LEU A 352 -12.75 55.36 21.99
CA LEU A 352 -11.59 55.05 22.84
C LEU A 352 -12.00 54.26 24.10
N SER A 353 -13.05 54.67 24.81
CA SER A 353 -13.55 53.90 25.96
C SER A 353 -13.97 52.47 25.59
N MET A 354 -14.53 52.24 24.40
CA MET A 354 -14.85 50.89 23.92
C MET A 354 -13.58 50.05 23.71
N ASN A 355 -12.57 50.61 23.04
CA ASN A 355 -11.29 49.93 22.82
C ASN A 355 -10.58 49.65 24.15
N PHE A 356 -10.58 50.62 25.07
CA PHE A 356 -10.02 50.44 26.39
C PHE A 356 -10.79 49.40 27.23
N LEU A 357 -12.10 49.28 27.05
CA LEU A 357 -12.89 48.21 27.68
C LEU A 357 -12.41 46.84 27.16
N ALA A 358 -12.32 46.65 25.84
CA ALA A 358 -11.84 45.40 25.24
C ALA A 358 -10.41 45.04 25.72
N SER A 359 -9.45 45.98 25.61
CA SER A 359 -8.07 45.75 26.06
C SER A 359 -7.94 45.50 27.57
N ARG A 360 -8.88 45.97 28.39
CA ARG A 360 -8.90 45.65 29.83
C ARG A 360 -9.39 44.23 30.11
N LEU A 361 -10.32 43.73 29.32
CA LEU A 361 -10.77 42.35 29.43
C LEU A 361 -9.66 41.37 28.98
N GLU A 362 -8.87 41.76 27.98
CA GLU A 362 -7.68 41.04 27.49
C GLU A 362 -6.49 41.04 28.45
N GLY A 363 -6.59 41.72 29.60
CA GLY A 363 -5.50 41.79 30.58
C GLY A 363 -4.30 42.63 30.13
N LEU A 364 -4.37 43.30 28.98
CA LEU A 364 -3.30 44.17 28.45
C LEU A 364 -3.16 45.49 29.22
N SER A 365 -4.08 45.79 30.13
CA SER A 365 -4.08 47.02 30.91
C SER A 365 -3.42 46.84 32.27
N THR A 366 -2.35 47.58 32.52
CA THR A 366 -1.59 47.67 33.78
C THR A 366 -2.31 48.39 34.92
N ASP A 367 -3.65 48.44 34.91
CA ASP A 367 -4.39 49.15 35.94
C ASP A 367 -4.25 48.40 37.28
N PRO A 368 -3.84 49.07 38.38
CA PRO A 368 -3.74 48.47 39.70
C PRO A 368 -5.14 48.24 40.27
N GLY A 369 -5.83 47.24 39.74
CA GLY A 369 -7.00 46.64 40.38
C GLY A 369 -6.61 45.94 41.68
N PRO A 370 -7.59 45.54 42.51
CA PRO A 370 -7.31 44.74 43.70
C PRO A 370 -6.48 43.50 43.31
N PRO A 371 -5.55 43.04 44.17
CA PRO A 371 -4.66 41.93 43.88
C PRO A 371 -5.44 40.62 43.85
N VAL A 372 -6.09 40.34 42.71
CA VAL A 372 -6.40 38.98 42.32
C VAL A 372 -5.05 38.37 41.95
N ALA A 373 -4.68 37.26 42.61
CA ALA A 373 -3.45 36.56 42.30
C ALA A 373 -3.41 36.31 40.78
N GLU A 374 -2.29 36.64 40.14
CA GLU A 374 -2.15 36.62 38.69
C GLU A 374 -2.49 35.25 38.07
N HIS A 375 -2.36 34.18 38.85
CA HIS A 375 -2.69 32.81 38.45
C HIS A 375 -4.19 32.46 38.47
N ASP A 376 -5.04 33.29 39.09
CA ASP A 376 -6.48 33.03 39.22
C ASP A 376 -7.32 33.85 38.21
N ARG A 377 -6.68 34.61 37.32
CA ARG A 377 -7.40 35.40 36.32
C ARG A 377 -7.72 34.52 35.10
N PRO A 378 -8.99 34.41 34.70
CA PRO A 378 -9.33 33.77 33.43
C PRO A 378 -8.68 34.56 32.29
N GLU A 379 -8.03 33.86 31.37
CA GLU A 379 -7.48 34.44 30.15
C GLU A 379 -8.63 34.62 29.15
N VAL A 380 -8.91 35.86 28.76
CA VAL A 380 -10.12 36.21 28.01
C VAL A 380 -9.76 37.14 26.87
N ASP A 381 -10.23 36.85 25.67
CA ASP A 381 -10.17 37.79 24.55
C ASP A 381 -11.52 38.47 24.37
N ALA A 382 -11.51 39.73 23.92
CA ALA A 382 -12.72 40.54 23.79
C ALA A 382 -12.97 40.98 22.35
N HIS A 383 -14.13 40.61 21.82
CA HIS A 383 -14.58 40.96 20.49
C HIS A 383 -15.68 42.00 20.55
N VAL A 384 -15.62 43.00 19.68
CA VAL A 384 -16.68 44.02 19.59
C VAL A 384 -17.56 43.75 18.38
N VAL A 385 -18.87 43.64 18.62
CA VAL A 385 -19.90 43.46 17.59
C VAL A 385 -20.88 44.62 17.68
N ALA A 386 -21.26 45.20 16.55
CA ALA A 386 -22.20 46.30 16.49
C ALA A 386 -23.58 45.84 16.01
N ILE A 387 -24.63 46.15 16.75
CA ILE A 387 -26.02 46.18 16.28
C ILE A 387 -26.39 47.66 16.12
N ALA A 388 -26.04 48.24 14.98
CA ALA A 388 -26.06 49.68 14.81
C ALA A 388 -26.34 50.11 13.37
N GLU A 389 -26.70 51.38 13.21
CA GLU A 389 -26.70 52.04 11.89
C GLU A 389 -25.27 52.12 11.30
N PRO A 390 -25.11 52.37 9.98
CA PRO A 390 -23.81 52.31 9.32
C PRO A 390 -22.72 53.20 9.93
N SER A 391 -23.02 54.46 10.25
CA SER A 391 -22.02 55.42 10.76
C SER A 391 -21.44 55.02 12.12
N PRO A 392 -22.24 54.67 13.14
CA PRO A 392 -21.70 54.18 14.40
C PRO A 392 -21.00 52.82 14.29
N ALA A 393 -21.50 51.90 13.45
CA ALA A 393 -20.84 50.62 13.24
C ALA A 393 -19.43 50.76 12.64
N GLN A 394 -19.27 51.63 11.64
CA GLN A 394 -17.97 51.93 11.04
C GLN A 394 -17.02 52.61 12.03
N ALA A 395 -17.53 53.50 12.88
CA ALA A 395 -16.71 54.22 13.85
C ALA A 395 -16.15 53.31 14.96
N ILE A 396 -16.94 52.33 15.41
CA ILE A 396 -16.49 51.34 16.41
C ILE A 396 -15.54 50.31 15.78
N GLY A 397 -15.67 50.02 14.48
CA GLY A 397 -14.80 49.06 13.80
C GLY A 397 -15.00 47.62 14.28
N GLY A 398 -16.23 47.27 14.67
CA GLY A 398 -16.56 45.93 15.16
C GLY A 398 -16.30 44.84 14.12
N GLU A 399 -15.94 43.65 14.59
CA GLU A 399 -15.65 42.47 13.75
C GLU A 399 -16.87 41.96 12.98
N LEU A 400 -18.05 42.20 13.54
CA LEU A 400 -19.33 41.95 12.91
C LEU A 400 -20.21 43.18 13.09
N THR A 401 -20.94 43.53 12.04
CA THR A 401 -21.98 44.55 12.06
C THR A 401 -23.31 43.96 11.63
N VAL A 402 -24.34 44.20 12.44
CA VAL A 402 -25.74 43.92 12.16
C VAL A 402 -26.47 45.25 12.09
N ALA A 403 -27.19 45.52 11.01
CA ALA A 403 -27.94 46.77 10.87
C ALA A 403 -29.03 46.88 11.96
N PHE A 404 -29.19 48.07 12.55
CA PHE A 404 -30.25 48.32 13.51
C PHE A 404 -31.60 48.45 12.79
N GLY A 405 -32.38 47.37 12.78
CA GLY A 405 -33.78 47.40 12.33
C GLY A 405 -34.76 47.85 13.42
N SER A 406 -35.99 48.17 13.03
CA SER A 406 -37.07 48.32 14.01
C SER A 406 -37.23 47.02 14.80
N THR A 407 -37.20 47.08 16.14
CA THR A 407 -37.35 45.88 16.99
C THR A 407 -38.74 45.23 16.88
N GLU A 408 -39.71 45.91 16.25
CA GLU A 408 -41.04 45.38 15.94
C GLU A 408 -41.09 44.67 14.58
N ASP A 409 -40.05 44.82 13.76
CA ASP A 409 -39.95 44.16 12.47
C ASP A 409 -39.69 42.65 12.68
N PRO A 410 -40.49 41.75 12.09
CA PRO A 410 -40.27 40.30 12.17
C PRO A 410 -38.89 39.84 11.69
N SER A 411 -38.19 40.63 10.87
CA SER A 411 -36.85 40.35 10.37
C SER A 411 -35.72 40.74 11.32
N PHE A 412 -36.00 41.47 12.41
CA PHE A 412 -34.99 41.94 13.36
C PHE A 412 -34.22 40.79 14.04
N GLU A 413 -34.94 39.85 14.67
CA GLU A 413 -34.28 38.70 15.31
C GLU A 413 -33.57 37.77 14.28
N PRO A 414 -34.17 37.44 13.12
CA PRO A 414 -33.46 36.72 12.05
C PRO A 414 -32.17 37.38 11.59
N ALA A 415 -32.11 38.72 11.51
CA ALA A 415 -30.90 39.44 11.13
C ALA A 415 -29.78 39.29 12.17
N ILE A 416 -30.12 39.38 13.46
CA ILE A 416 -29.19 39.11 14.56
C ILE A 416 -28.72 37.64 14.50
N LEU A 417 -29.64 36.69 14.31
CA LEU A 417 -29.29 35.27 14.18
C LEU A 417 -28.33 35.03 13.01
N ALA A 418 -28.59 35.64 11.85
CA ALA A 418 -27.76 35.48 10.66
C ALA A 418 -26.34 36.03 10.88
N GLY A 419 -26.22 37.21 11.50
CA GLY A 419 -24.92 37.78 11.85
C GLY A 419 -24.16 36.90 12.84
N PHE A 420 -24.73 36.73 14.04
CA PHE A 420 -24.07 36.00 15.13
C PHE A 420 -23.90 34.51 14.84
N GLY A 421 -24.71 33.89 14.00
CA GLY A 421 -24.55 32.49 13.58
C GLY A 421 -23.29 32.21 12.76
N THR A 422 -22.71 33.24 12.14
CA THR A 422 -21.40 33.14 11.46
C THR A 422 -20.23 33.45 12.40
N PHE A 423 -20.49 34.13 13.50
CA PHE A 423 -19.47 34.56 14.47
C PHE A 423 -19.30 33.53 15.60
N TRP A 424 -20.42 33.09 16.18
CA TRP A 424 -20.50 32.07 17.22
C TRP A 424 -20.80 30.66 16.66
N PRO A 425 -20.41 29.60 17.41
CA PRO A 425 -19.55 29.66 18.59
C PRO A 425 -18.08 29.79 18.20
N PHE A 426 -17.24 30.32 19.10
CA PHE A 426 -15.80 30.30 18.88
C PHE A 426 -15.27 28.87 18.95
N ARG A 427 -14.27 28.58 18.13
CA ARG A 427 -13.69 27.26 17.96
C ARG A 427 -12.26 27.23 18.47
N THR A 428 -11.97 26.20 19.23
CA THR A 428 -10.61 25.87 19.64
C THR A 428 -10.24 24.51 19.08
N SER A 429 -9.12 24.45 18.37
CA SER A 429 -8.46 23.23 17.95
C SER A 429 -6.98 23.37 18.29
N THR A 430 -6.54 22.57 19.25
CA THR A 430 -5.15 22.52 19.69
C THR A 430 -4.64 21.10 19.52
N HIS A 431 -3.35 20.99 19.20
CA HIS A 431 -2.69 19.70 19.17
C HIS A 431 -1.27 19.85 19.69
N ASP A 432 -0.98 19.19 20.79
CA ASP A 432 0.37 19.11 21.30
C ASP A 432 1.21 18.23 20.34
N PRO A 433 2.28 18.76 19.72
CA PRO A 433 3.10 18.02 18.76
C PRO A 433 3.86 16.85 19.40
N SER A 434 3.88 16.74 20.73
CA SER A 434 4.41 15.58 21.45
C SER A 434 3.43 14.40 21.50
N ILE A 435 2.14 14.61 21.18
CA ILE A 435 1.13 13.55 21.17
C ILE A 435 1.42 12.59 20.02
N VAL A 436 1.46 11.30 20.37
CA VAL A 436 1.64 10.20 19.42
C VAL A 436 0.28 9.83 18.81
N ILE A 437 0.18 9.90 17.49
CA ILE A 437 -1.01 9.53 16.73
C ILE A 437 -0.83 8.11 16.19
N PRO A 438 -1.62 7.12 16.65
CA PRO A 438 -1.50 5.75 16.15
C PRO A 438 -2.02 5.65 14.71
N LEU A 439 -1.24 5.00 13.86
CA LEU A 439 -1.68 4.51 12.56
C LEU A 439 -2.49 3.24 12.79
N ARG A 440 -3.79 3.31 12.55
CA ARG A 440 -4.69 2.18 12.80
C ARG A 440 -4.39 1.07 11.80
N THR A 441 -4.05 -0.11 12.31
CA THR A 441 -4.01 -1.36 11.56
C THR A 441 -5.18 -2.24 11.97
N SER A 442 -5.48 -3.26 11.16
CA SER A 442 -6.36 -4.34 11.62
C SER A 442 -5.70 -5.02 12.84
N PRO A 443 -6.43 -5.26 13.94
CA PRO A 443 -5.89 -5.93 15.12
C PRO A 443 -5.42 -7.37 14.83
N GLU A 444 -5.84 -7.95 13.71
CA GLU A 444 -5.48 -9.32 13.31
C GLU A 444 -4.06 -9.45 12.74
N ARG A 445 -3.40 -8.33 12.38
CA ARG A 445 -2.05 -8.35 11.79
C ARG A 445 -1.17 -7.29 12.45
N PRO A 446 -0.36 -7.67 13.47
CA PRO A 446 0.58 -6.74 14.09
C PRO A 446 1.68 -6.39 13.08
N ILE A 447 1.72 -5.13 12.66
CA ILE A 447 2.78 -4.61 11.80
C ILE A 447 3.99 -4.33 12.67
N SER A 448 5.15 -4.87 12.31
CA SER A 448 6.40 -4.68 13.07
C SER A 448 7.33 -3.62 12.48
N TYR A 449 7.17 -3.36 11.17
CA TYR A 449 7.96 -2.39 10.44
C TYR A 449 7.04 -1.57 9.55
N PHE A 450 7.27 -0.27 9.53
CA PHE A 450 6.52 0.61 8.65
C PHE A 450 7.40 1.73 8.10
N THR A 451 6.92 2.34 7.03
CA THR A 451 7.47 3.54 6.41
C THR A 451 6.31 4.44 6.02
N VAL A 452 6.54 5.75 6.02
CA VAL A 452 5.55 6.70 5.49
C VAL A 452 5.95 7.08 4.07
N CYS A 453 5.04 6.85 3.12
CA CYS A 453 5.29 7.09 1.70
C CYS A 453 5.09 8.54 1.32
N GLN A 454 3.97 9.10 1.76
CA GLN A 454 3.51 10.42 1.36
C GLN A 454 2.77 11.04 2.53
N SER A 455 2.96 12.34 2.74
CA SER A 455 2.14 13.12 3.66
C SER A 455 1.93 14.51 3.11
N GLU A 456 0.71 15.04 3.30
CA GLU A 456 0.36 16.42 2.95
C GLU A 456 0.96 17.44 3.95
N SER A 457 1.37 16.97 5.12
CA SER A 457 1.90 17.79 6.22
C SER A 457 3.23 17.26 6.70
N PHE A 458 3.98 18.08 7.45
CA PHE A 458 5.16 17.58 8.14
C PHE A 458 4.73 16.58 9.22
N ILE A 459 5.36 15.40 9.19
CA ILE A 459 5.18 14.36 10.18
C ILE A 459 6.54 13.80 10.61
N GLU A 460 6.58 13.29 11.83
CA GLU A 460 7.73 12.57 12.38
C GLU A 460 7.26 11.16 12.77
N PRO A 461 7.66 10.11 12.04
CA PRO A 461 7.31 8.74 12.40
C PRO A 461 7.89 8.38 13.77
N VAL A 462 7.13 7.63 14.57
CA VAL A 462 7.55 7.23 15.92
C VAL A 462 8.11 5.81 15.89
N GLY A 463 9.35 5.67 16.34
CA GLY A 463 10.03 4.40 16.56
C GLY A 463 11.53 4.50 16.31
N ASP A 464 12.26 3.43 16.59
CA ASP A 464 13.70 3.37 16.31
C ASP A 464 13.94 3.28 14.79
N PRO A 465 14.67 4.25 14.19
CA PRO A 465 14.97 4.21 12.78
C PRO A 465 16.07 3.18 12.48
N ALA A 466 15.79 2.31 11.51
CA ALA A 466 16.76 1.53 10.77
C ALA A 466 16.71 2.06 9.32
N GLY A 467 17.60 2.99 8.98
CA GLY A 467 17.49 3.75 7.73
C GLY A 467 16.23 4.61 7.69
N LEU A 468 15.36 4.40 6.69
CA LEU A 468 14.06 5.07 6.55
C LEU A 468 12.87 4.23 7.08
N VAL A 469 13.17 3.10 7.74
CA VAL A 469 12.19 2.14 8.25
C VAL A 469 12.20 2.12 9.77
N PHE A 470 11.03 2.00 10.41
CA PHE A 470 10.89 2.14 11.87
C PHE A 470 10.50 0.81 12.54
N ARG A 471 11.17 0.46 13.66
CA ARG A 471 11.11 -0.88 14.29
C ARG A 471 10.52 -0.92 15.71
N ALA A 472 10.82 0.06 16.56
CA ALA A 472 10.35 0.08 17.95
C ALA A 472 9.01 0.79 18.04
N LEU A 473 7.95 0.03 17.78
CA LEU A 473 6.60 0.56 17.84
C LEU A 473 6.18 0.80 19.28
N PRO A 474 5.48 1.90 19.58
CA PRO A 474 4.71 2.04 20.81
C PRO A 474 3.84 0.79 21.08
N GLU A 475 3.40 0.58 22.32
CA GLU A 475 2.41 -0.49 22.65
C GLU A 475 1.17 -0.46 21.74
N LEU A 476 0.89 0.70 21.13
CA LEU A 476 -0.23 0.96 20.23
C LEU A 476 0.05 0.64 18.74
N GLY A 477 1.24 0.18 18.37
CA GLY A 477 1.62 -0.10 16.98
C GLY A 477 2.23 1.10 16.24
N PRO A 478 2.27 1.06 14.89
CA PRO A 478 2.82 2.14 14.06
C PRO A 478 2.18 3.49 14.39
N ALA A 479 2.98 4.55 14.45
CA ALA A 479 2.49 5.85 14.87
C ALA A 479 3.35 7.01 14.32
N PHE A 480 2.82 8.21 14.39
CA PHE A 480 3.52 9.42 13.97
C PHE A 480 3.19 10.59 14.91
N ARG A 481 4.02 11.62 14.86
CA ARG A 481 3.79 12.94 15.44
C ARG A 481 3.62 13.96 14.32
N THR A 482 2.89 15.01 14.58
CA THR A 482 2.72 16.11 13.62
C THR A 482 2.52 17.40 14.38
N SER A 483 2.91 18.51 13.76
CA SER A 483 2.58 19.84 14.26
C SER A 483 1.50 20.41 13.35
N VAL A 484 0.35 20.71 13.93
CA VAL A 484 -0.72 21.46 13.27
C VAL A 484 -0.82 22.85 13.91
N PRO A 485 -1.16 23.89 13.16
CA PRO A 485 -1.33 25.22 13.74
C PRO A 485 -2.46 25.22 14.78
N ASP A 486 -2.17 25.72 15.97
CA ASP A 486 -3.18 25.97 16.98
C ASP A 486 -4.14 27.08 16.52
N GLN A 487 -5.44 26.82 16.66
CA GLN A 487 -6.49 27.80 16.46
C GLN A 487 -7.26 27.88 17.77
N ILE A 488 -7.04 28.94 18.54
CA ILE A 488 -7.63 29.08 19.88
C ILE A 488 -8.65 30.20 19.83
N GLY A 489 -9.89 29.91 20.23
CA GLY A 489 -10.93 30.93 20.33
C GLY A 489 -11.21 31.66 19.01
N ILE A 490 -11.11 31.00 17.86
CA ILE A 490 -11.30 31.66 16.56
C ILE A 490 -12.80 31.76 16.23
N PRO A 491 -13.29 32.90 15.69
CA PRO A 491 -14.67 33.02 15.23
C PRO A 491 -15.06 31.91 14.25
N ASN A 492 -16.31 31.44 14.30
CA ASN A 492 -16.75 30.27 13.53
C ASN A 492 -16.52 30.40 12.01
N HIS A 493 -16.71 31.59 11.44
CA HIS A 493 -16.47 31.86 10.01
C HIS A 493 -14.99 31.89 9.61
N SER A 494 -14.08 32.09 10.56
CA SER A 494 -12.63 32.15 10.34
C SER A 494 -11.93 30.83 10.68
N PHE A 495 -12.62 29.90 11.35
CA PHE A 495 -12.07 28.60 11.71
C PHE A 495 -11.89 27.70 10.48
N VAL A 496 -10.68 27.16 10.31
CA VAL A 496 -10.35 26.22 9.24
C VAL A 496 -9.98 24.87 9.85
N ALA A 497 -10.78 23.83 9.61
CA ALA A 497 -10.48 22.50 10.12
C ALA A 497 -9.19 21.93 9.47
N THR A 498 -8.16 21.73 10.29
CA THR A 498 -6.90 21.10 9.83
C THR A 498 -7.07 19.59 9.76
N THR A 499 -6.60 18.96 8.69
CA THR A 499 -6.58 17.51 8.54
C THR A 499 -5.21 17.08 8.04
N VAL A 500 -4.63 16.04 8.64
CA VAL A 500 -3.37 15.43 8.23
C VAL A 500 -3.69 14.11 7.54
N ARG A 501 -3.29 14.01 6.27
CA ARG A 501 -3.42 12.78 5.48
C ARG A 501 -2.04 12.24 5.16
N LEU A 502 -1.91 10.92 5.22
CA LEU A 502 -0.70 10.23 4.82
C LEU A 502 -1.03 8.84 4.28
N THR A 503 -0.15 8.38 3.40
CA THR A 503 -0.10 7.01 2.90
C THR A 503 1.16 6.36 3.42
N TRP A 504 1.05 5.12 3.89
CA TRP A 504 2.15 4.41 4.53
C TRP A 504 2.12 2.92 4.17
N GLU A 505 3.28 2.28 4.26
CA GLU A 505 3.43 0.85 4.01
C GLU A 505 3.87 0.16 5.30
N GLY A 506 3.24 -0.97 5.60
CA GLY A 506 3.57 -1.81 6.73
C GLY A 506 3.92 -3.22 6.28
N CYS A 507 4.98 -3.77 6.85
CA CYS A 507 5.34 -5.17 6.63
C CYS A 507 4.49 -6.08 7.53
N GLU A 508 3.76 -6.99 6.90
CA GLU A 508 2.85 -7.94 7.55
C GLU A 508 3.51 -9.30 7.84
N ALA A 509 4.49 -9.72 7.03
CA ALA A 509 5.19 -11.00 7.21
C ALA A 509 6.60 -10.99 6.59
N PHE A 510 7.49 -11.84 7.13
CA PHE A 510 8.86 -12.05 6.62
C PHE A 510 9.69 -10.76 6.49
N CYS A 511 9.55 -9.86 7.46
CA CYS A 511 10.12 -8.51 7.40
C CYS A 511 11.65 -8.46 7.55
N ASP A 512 12.27 -9.58 7.90
CA ASP A 512 13.72 -9.78 7.89
C ASP A 512 14.27 -10.11 6.49
N ARG A 513 13.41 -10.18 5.47
CA ARG A 513 13.76 -10.59 4.10
C ARG A 513 13.69 -9.43 3.11
N PRO A 514 14.37 -9.53 1.95
CA PRO A 514 14.29 -8.49 0.93
C PRO A 514 12.88 -8.37 0.35
N VAL A 515 12.59 -7.19 -0.18
CA VAL A 515 11.38 -6.91 -0.96
C VAL A 515 11.56 -7.47 -2.37
N GLN A 516 10.48 -8.00 -2.94
CA GLN A 516 10.47 -8.53 -4.29
C GLN A 516 11.03 -7.52 -5.31
N GLY A 517 11.83 -8.00 -6.28
CA GLY A 517 12.39 -7.17 -7.36
C GLY A 517 13.72 -6.49 -7.00
N ARG A 518 14.24 -6.69 -5.79
CA ARG A 518 15.58 -6.23 -5.37
C ARG A 518 16.35 -7.38 -4.69
N PRO A 519 16.79 -8.42 -5.44
CA PRO A 519 17.48 -9.58 -4.88
C PRO A 519 18.83 -9.24 -4.23
N ASP A 520 19.48 -8.16 -4.67
CA ASP A 520 20.72 -7.62 -4.08
C ASP A 520 20.46 -6.44 -3.12
N GLY A 521 19.20 -6.11 -2.89
CA GLY A 521 18.80 -5.10 -1.92
C GLY A 521 18.83 -5.71 -0.52
N PRO A 522 19.21 -4.96 0.52
CA PRO A 522 19.20 -5.53 1.86
C PRO A 522 17.73 -5.71 2.31
N ALA A 523 17.51 -6.42 3.42
CA ALA A 523 16.18 -6.72 3.98
C ALA A 523 15.25 -5.49 4.00
N TRP A 524 13.93 -5.65 4.20
CA TRP A 524 12.97 -4.52 4.36
C TRP A 524 13.56 -3.33 5.15
N LEU A 525 14.37 -3.63 6.17
CA LEU A 525 15.20 -2.73 7.00
C LEU A 525 16.13 -1.72 6.27
N GLU A 526 16.56 -1.97 5.04
CA GLU A 526 17.51 -1.10 4.33
C GLU A 526 17.03 -0.69 2.93
N GLY A 527 15.87 -1.20 2.49
CA GLY A 527 15.21 -0.82 1.25
C GLY A 527 14.17 0.27 1.48
N LEU A 528 14.17 1.29 0.60
CA LEU A 528 13.09 2.28 0.47
C LEU A 528 11.76 1.58 0.15
N ALA A 529 11.05 1.08 1.16
CA ALA A 529 9.62 0.92 1.04
C ALA A 529 9.00 2.31 0.83
N CYS A 530 8.04 2.35 -0.08
CA CYS A 530 7.63 3.45 -0.95
C CYS A 530 8.56 3.74 -2.17
N SER A 531 8.71 2.74 -3.06
CA SER A 531 8.29 2.80 -4.50
C SER A 531 8.39 1.38 -5.11
N LEU A 532 7.43 0.94 -5.93
CA LEU A 532 7.40 1.23 -7.38
C LEU A 532 5.98 1.51 -7.91
N GLU A 533 5.63 2.79 -8.01
CA GLU A 533 5.18 3.44 -9.25
C GLU A 533 5.77 4.86 -9.28
#